data_AF-A0A7R9J962-F1
#
_entry.id   AF-A0A7R9J962-F1
#
_cell.length_a   1.000
_cell.length_b   1.000
_cell.length_c   1.000
_cell.angle_alpha   90.00
_cell.angle_beta   90.00
_cell.angle_gamma   90.00
#
_symmetry.space_group_name_H-M   'P 1'
#
loop_
_entity.id
_entity.type
_entity.pdbx_description
1 polymer ?
#
loop_
_entity_poly.entity_id
_entity_poly.type
_entity_poly.pdbx_seq_one_letter_code
_entity_poly.pdbx_strand_id
1 'polypeptide(L)'
;YLAYWRIRLASNPLTDFCSTVLMDTKPDGTSSKDEKFYLLADILPEDRLLREGLQQKRLEWVLDKQAEERDDRSFSRGCLFCRQEFAGSRAEYINHLSQQHNLQLGRPENLVFTDELLDTIKHKLDSLLCLFCEKLFRDRTVLKEHMRKKSHKRVNPDNKLYDKFYVVNYLEMGKDWQQVQKEPDEFEISRRGNASGSEDNSDWSDWQDEESPSSAVVCLFCEETAQHFNDITRHMADQHGFPFSENCDEEKLDFYQKVRSDA
;
A
#
# COMPACT_ATOMS: atom_id res chain seq x y z
N TYR A 1 -9.00 -27.91 6.65
CA TYR A 1 -8.99 -28.35 5.24
C TYR A 1 -8.45 -29.78 5.10
N LEU A 2 -7.14 -30.02 5.30
CA LEU A 2 -6.52 -31.34 5.08
C LEU A 2 -7.17 -32.48 5.87
N ALA A 3 -7.53 -32.26 7.14
CA ALA A 3 -8.18 -33.28 7.96
C ALA A 3 -9.55 -33.72 7.40
N TYR A 4 -10.33 -32.76 6.87
CA TYR A 4 -11.64 -33.03 6.29
C TYR A 4 -11.51 -33.87 5.02
N TRP A 5 -10.69 -33.41 4.08
CA TRP A 5 -10.45 -34.13 2.82
C TRP A 5 -9.77 -35.48 3.05
N ARG A 6 -8.88 -35.61 4.03
CA ARG A 6 -8.29 -36.91 4.38
C ARG A 6 -9.35 -37.96 4.74
N ILE A 7 -10.38 -37.58 5.49
CA ILE A 7 -11.46 -38.50 5.87
C ILE A 7 -12.39 -38.75 4.68
N ARG A 8 -12.76 -37.71 3.94
CA ARG A 8 -13.68 -37.81 2.80
C ARG A 8 -13.12 -38.64 1.65
N LEU A 9 -11.85 -38.42 1.29
CA LEU A 9 -11.16 -39.20 0.25
C LEU A 9 -10.85 -40.64 0.68
N ALA A 10 -10.80 -40.93 1.99
CA ALA A 10 -10.68 -42.29 2.49
C ALA A 10 -12.01 -43.06 2.46
N SER A 11 -13.15 -42.35 2.41
CA SER A 11 -14.48 -42.95 2.56
C SER A 11 -15.18 -43.24 1.22
N ASN A 12 -14.86 -42.51 0.14
CA ASN A 12 -15.47 -42.68 -1.19
C ASN A 12 -14.38 -42.68 -2.29
N PRO A 13 -14.66 -43.22 -3.49
CA PRO A 13 -13.69 -43.22 -4.57
C PRO A 13 -13.35 -41.81 -5.05
N LEU A 14 -12.09 -41.62 -5.45
CA LEU A 14 -11.54 -40.32 -5.87
C LEU A 14 -12.25 -39.72 -7.09
N THR A 15 -12.89 -40.54 -7.92
CA THR A 15 -13.65 -40.10 -9.10
C THR A 15 -14.87 -39.25 -8.77
N ASP A 16 -15.39 -39.35 -7.55
CA ASP A 16 -16.60 -38.63 -7.13
C ASP A 16 -16.27 -37.17 -6.75
N PHE A 17 -15.01 -36.90 -6.41
CA PHE A 17 -14.53 -35.60 -5.95
C PHE A 17 -13.42 -35.01 -6.81
N CYS A 18 -12.79 -35.77 -7.69
CA CYS A 18 -11.66 -35.27 -8.47
C CYS A 18 -11.88 -35.52 -9.96
N SER A 19 -11.60 -34.50 -10.76
CA SER A 19 -11.51 -34.66 -12.20
C SER A 19 -10.32 -35.54 -12.53
N THR A 20 -10.53 -36.60 -13.30
CA THR A 20 -9.45 -37.51 -13.71
C THR A 20 -8.81 -36.98 -14.98
N VAL A 21 -7.52 -36.68 -14.92
CA VAL A 21 -6.68 -36.33 -16.07
C VAL A 21 -5.78 -37.51 -16.37
N LEU A 22 -5.78 -37.97 -17.61
CA LEU A 22 -4.83 -38.98 -18.08
C LEU A 22 -3.59 -38.27 -18.58
N MET A 23 -2.42 -38.62 -18.04
CA MET A 23 -1.14 -38.16 -18.57
C MET A 23 -0.29 -39.35 -18.98
N ASP A 24 0.44 -39.20 -20.09
CA ASP A 24 1.31 -40.25 -20.65
C ASP A 24 2.72 -40.28 -20.03
N THR A 25 2.93 -39.51 -18.96
CA THR A 25 4.24 -39.30 -18.34
C THR A 25 4.17 -39.44 -16.82
N LYS A 26 4.99 -40.35 -16.29
CA LYS A 26 5.22 -40.50 -14.85
C LYS A 26 5.94 -39.27 -14.28
N PRO A 27 5.77 -38.96 -12.98
CA PRO A 27 6.56 -37.96 -12.28
C PRO A 27 8.08 -38.27 -12.31
N ASP A 28 8.46 -39.50 -12.64
CA ASP A 28 9.85 -39.98 -12.81
C ASP A 28 10.38 -39.87 -14.27
N GLY A 29 9.63 -39.22 -15.17
CA GLY A 29 10.04 -38.99 -16.57
C GLY A 29 9.92 -40.21 -17.49
N THR A 30 9.47 -41.36 -16.98
CA THR A 30 9.19 -42.56 -17.79
C THR A 30 7.81 -42.46 -18.44
N SER A 31 7.74 -42.75 -19.74
CA SER A 31 6.46 -42.78 -20.47
C SER A 31 5.62 -43.95 -19.99
N SER A 32 4.44 -43.65 -19.46
CA SER A 32 3.45 -44.63 -19.03
C SER A 32 2.14 -44.25 -19.67
N LYS A 33 1.58 -45.13 -20.51
CA LYS A 33 0.26 -44.90 -21.09
C LYS A 33 -0.79 -44.91 -19.98
N ASP A 34 -1.68 -43.93 -19.99
CA ASP A 34 -2.88 -43.83 -19.14
C ASP A 34 -2.64 -43.70 -17.62
N GLU A 35 -1.68 -42.89 -17.17
CA GLU A 35 -1.55 -42.60 -15.75
C GLU A 35 -2.64 -41.62 -15.28
N LYS A 36 -3.44 -42.03 -14.29
CA LYS A 36 -4.59 -41.27 -13.77
C LYS A 36 -4.14 -40.28 -12.70
N PHE A 37 -4.20 -39.00 -13.03
CA PHE A 37 -4.07 -37.90 -12.08
C PHE A 37 -5.47 -37.44 -11.65
N TYR A 38 -5.65 -37.22 -10.35
CA TYR A 38 -6.91 -36.75 -9.77
C TYR A 38 -6.74 -35.31 -9.33
N LEU A 39 -7.45 -34.38 -9.97
CA LEU A 39 -7.42 -32.97 -9.64
C LEU A 39 -8.67 -32.58 -8.85
N LEU A 40 -8.47 -32.13 -7.62
CA LEU A 40 -9.53 -31.55 -6.79
C LEU A 40 -9.77 -30.11 -7.24
N ALA A 41 -10.78 -29.90 -8.08
CA ALA A 41 -11.14 -28.59 -8.60
C ALA A 41 -12.02 -27.81 -7.61
N ASP A 42 -11.94 -26.48 -7.70
CA ASP A 42 -12.80 -25.50 -7.02
C ASP A 42 -14.27 -25.53 -7.47
N ILE A 43 -14.58 -26.33 -8.49
CA ILE A 43 -15.92 -26.52 -9.05
C ILE A 43 -16.85 -27.23 -8.04
N LEU A 44 -16.30 -28.01 -7.10
CA LEU A 44 -17.11 -28.73 -6.11
C LEU A 44 -17.71 -27.78 -5.08
N PRO A 45 -19.07 -27.74 -4.97
CA PRO A 45 -19.72 -26.90 -3.97
C PRO A 45 -19.30 -27.24 -2.54
N GLU A 46 -19.03 -28.52 -2.25
CA GLU A 46 -18.53 -28.98 -0.94
C GLU A 46 -17.15 -28.38 -0.62
N ASP A 47 -16.24 -28.36 -1.60
CA ASP A 47 -14.91 -27.77 -1.42
C ASP A 47 -14.99 -26.26 -1.21
N ARG A 48 -15.79 -25.58 -2.03
CA ARG A 48 -16.02 -24.14 -1.92
C ARG A 48 -16.57 -23.76 -0.55
N LEU A 49 -17.63 -24.43 -0.08
CA LEU A 49 -18.23 -24.17 1.23
C LEU A 49 -17.26 -24.46 2.38
N LEU A 50 -16.44 -25.51 2.27
CA LEU A 50 -15.41 -25.80 3.27
C LEU A 50 -14.36 -24.69 3.33
N ARG A 51 -13.89 -24.21 2.17
CA ARG A 51 -12.90 -23.14 2.08
C ARG A 51 -13.45 -21.82 2.61
N GLU A 52 -14.66 -21.45 2.21
CA GLU A 52 -15.38 -20.25 2.70
C GLU A 52 -15.58 -20.32 4.22
N GLY A 53 -16.05 -21.45 4.75
CA GLY A 53 -16.25 -21.60 6.20
C GLY A 53 -14.95 -21.56 7.00
N LEU A 54 -13.85 -22.08 6.46
CA LEU A 54 -12.53 -21.98 7.09
C LEU A 54 -11.98 -20.56 7.02
N GLN A 55 -12.19 -19.87 5.90
CA GLN A 55 -11.78 -18.47 5.76
C GLN A 55 -12.56 -17.58 6.72
N GLN A 56 -13.87 -17.74 6.81
CA GLN A 56 -14.72 -16.97 7.73
C GLN A 56 -14.26 -17.14 9.18
N LYS A 57 -14.02 -18.38 9.63
CA LYS A 57 -13.47 -18.63 10.97
C LYS A 57 -12.10 -17.99 11.19
N ARG A 58 -11.26 -17.98 10.15
CA ARG A 58 -9.95 -17.34 10.21
C ARG A 58 -10.09 -15.81 10.30
N LEU A 59 -11.00 -15.22 9.54
CA LEU A 59 -11.29 -13.79 9.57
C LEU A 59 -11.84 -13.37 10.93
N GLU A 60 -12.81 -14.11 11.48
CA GLU A 60 -13.36 -13.88 12.83
C GLU A 60 -12.25 -13.88 13.88
N TRP A 61 -11.39 -14.91 13.88
CA TRP A 61 -10.25 -14.98 14.79
C TRP A 61 -9.26 -13.80 14.63
N VAL A 62 -9.00 -13.36 13.40
CA VAL A 62 -8.14 -12.21 13.12
C VAL A 62 -8.75 -10.91 13.65
N LEU A 63 -10.05 -10.71 13.47
CA LEU A 63 -10.77 -9.54 13.96
C LEU A 63 -10.81 -9.51 15.49
N ASP A 64 -11.04 -10.65 16.13
CA ASP A 64 -10.97 -10.77 17.60
C ASP A 64 -9.57 -10.40 18.10
N LYS A 65 -8.51 -10.91 17.47
CA LYS A 65 -7.13 -10.57 17.82
C LYS A 65 -6.83 -9.09 17.61
N GLN A 66 -7.33 -8.49 16.54
CA GLN A 66 -7.18 -7.07 16.30
C GLN A 66 -7.90 -6.24 17.37
N ALA A 67 -9.12 -6.62 17.77
CA ALA A 67 -9.85 -5.95 18.83
C ALA A 67 -9.08 -6.02 20.16
N GLU A 68 -8.57 -7.19 20.52
CA GLU A 68 -7.71 -7.37 21.69
C GLU A 68 -6.48 -6.45 21.64
N GLU A 69 -5.77 -6.36 20.51
CA GLU A 69 -4.59 -5.51 20.36
C GLU A 69 -4.89 -4.01 20.48
N ARG A 70 -6.10 -3.59 20.10
CA ARG A 70 -6.57 -2.20 20.16
C ARG A 70 -6.99 -1.79 21.57
N ASP A 71 -7.62 -2.70 22.30
CA ASP A 71 -8.08 -2.49 23.67
C ASP A 71 -6.94 -2.66 24.68
N ASP A 72 -5.89 -3.41 24.34
CA ASP A 72 -4.72 -3.58 25.17
C ASP A 72 -3.96 -2.26 25.37
N ARG A 73 -3.86 -1.85 26.65
CA ARG A 73 -3.12 -0.67 27.11
C ARG A 73 -1.78 -1.01 27.77
N SER A 74 -1.42 -2.29 27.82
CA SER A 74 -0.16 -2.76 28.41
C SER A 74 1.03 -2.69 27.44
N PHE A 75 0.81 -2.26 26.20
CA PHE A 75 1.85 -2.11 25.20
C PHE A 75 2.92 -1.11 25.67
N SER A 76 4.18 -1.52 25.63
CA SER A 76 5.33 -0.69 25.97
C SER A 76 6.52 -1.02 25.08
N ARG A 77 6.96 -0.07 24.25
CA ARG A 77 8.11 -0.23 23.35
C ARG A 77 8.83 1.10 23.07
N GLY A 78 10.15 1.02 22.97
CA GLY A 78 10.99 2.10 22.43
C GLY A 78 10.94 2.16 20.90
N CYS A 79 10.99 3.35 20.34
CA CYS A 79 11.01 3.55 18.89
C CYS A 79 12.24 2.92 18.22
N LEU A 80 12.05 2.40 17.00
CA LEU A 80 13.13 1.80 16.19
C LEU A 80 14.19 2.82 15.72
N PHE A 81 13.83 4.10 15.65
CA PHE A 81 14.67 5.14 15.03
C PHE A 81 15.14 6.23 15.99
N CYS A 82 14.32 6.60 16.97
CA CYS A 82 14.60 7.63 17.96
C CYS A 82 14.67 7.07 19.40
N ARG A 83 14.79 7.95 20.40
CA ARG A 83 14.86 7.59 21.82
C ARG A 83 13.52 7.69 22.56
N GLN A 84 12.43 7.92 21.84
CA GLN A 84 11.11 8.01 22.44
C GLN A 84 10.62 6.61 22.85
N GLU A 85 10.00 6.55 24.02
CA GLU A 85 9.35 5.37 24.54
C GLU A 85 7.84 5.58 24.49
N PHE A 86 7.13 4.55 24.07
CA PHE A 86 5.68 4.56 23.96
C PHE A 86 5.12 3.54 24.95
N ALA A 87 4.14 3.97 25.73
CA ALA A 87 3.38 3.12 26.65
C ALA A 87 1.90 3.41 26.45
N GLY A 88 1.06 2.37 26.40
CA GLY A 88 -0.37 2.50 26.17
C GLY A 88 -0.82 1.87 24.86
N SER A 89 -1.03 2.69 23.81
CA SER A 89 -1.65 2.25 22.56
C SER A 89 -0.65 1.92 21.47
N ARG A 90 -0.83 0.78 20.78
CA ARG A 90 -0.08 0.43 19.56
C ARG A 90 -0.31 1.43 18.42
N ALA A 91 -1.49 2.02 18.33
CA ALA A 91 -1.83 2.99 17.30
C ALA A 91 -0.96 4.26 17.40
N GLU A 92 -0.69 4.73 18.62
CA GLU A 92 0.18 5.89 18.85
C GLU A 92 1.60 5.61 18.37
N TYR A 93 2.10 4.41 18.62
CA TYR A 93 3.42 3.97 18.15
C TYR A 93 3.49 3.93 16.62
N ILE A 94 2.49 3.35 15.95
CA ILE A 94 2.43 3.30 14.48
C ILE A 94 2.32 4.70 13.88
N ASN A 95 1.49 5.57 14.46
CA ASN A 95 1.33 6.95 14.04
C ASN A 95 2.62 7.76 14.23
N HIS A 96 3.36 7.52 15.31
CA HIS A 96 4.68 8.12 15.49
C HIS A 96 5.65 7.70 14.38
N LEU A 97 5.69 6.41 14.02
CA LEU A 97 6.55 5.91 12.95
C LEU A 97 6.20 6.56 11.61
N SER A 98 4.92 6.76 11.31
CA SER A 98 4.50 7.40 10.05
C SER A 98 4.77 8.90 10.05
N GLN A 99 4.52 9.62 11.14
CA GLN A 99 4.65 11.08 11.22
C GLN A 99 6.11 11.55 11.40
N GLN A 100 6.85 10.94 12.33
CA GLN A 100 8.20 11.41 12.70
C GLN A 100 9.31 10.75 11.89
N HIS A 101 9.04 9.56 11.35
CA HIS A 101 10.03 8.77 10.62
C HIS A 101 9.63 8.45 9.18
N ASN A 102 8.44 8.90 8.75
CA ASN A 102 7.89 8.62 7.43
C ASN A 102 7.87 7.12 7.09
N LEU A 103 7.83 6.23 8.09
CA LEU A 103 7.71 4.80 7.86
C LEU A 103 6.23 4.44 7.79
N GLN A 104 5.75 4.20 6.57
CA GLN A 104 4.37 3.85 6.29
C GLN A 104 4.18 2.32 6.35
N LEU A 105 3.62 1.85 7.47
CA LEU A 105 3.21 0.46 7.66
C LEU A 105 1.72 0.22 7.33
N GLY A 106 0.97 1.28 7.02
CA GLY A 106 -0.48 1.24 6.88
C GLY A 106 -1.18 1.88 8.08
N ARG A 107 -2.51 1.93 8.00
CA ARG A 107 -3.36 2.46 9.05
C ARG A 107 -3.40 1.49 10.25
N PRO A 108 -3.35 1.96 11.51
CA PRO A 108 -3.47 1.08 12.68
C PRO A 108 -4.73 0.22 12.68
N GLU A 109 -5.83 0.70 12.07
CA GLU A 109 -7.10 -0.02 11.93
C GLU A 109 -7.02 -1.21 10.97
N ASN A 110 -6.02 -1.24 10.08
CA ASN A 110 -5.87 -2.30 9.08
C ASN A 110 -4.77 -3.31 9.46
N LEU A 111 -4.11 -3.13 10.60
CA LEU A 111 -3.02 -3.96 11.07
C LEU A 111 -3.48 -4.95 12.14
N VAL A 112 -2.87 -6.13 12.13
CA VAL A 112 -3.06 -7.20 13.11
C VAL A 112 -1.71 -7.91 13.33
N PHE A 113 -1.53 -8.54 14.50
CA PHE A 113 -0.24 -9.10 14.92
C PHE A 113 0.84 -8.02 14.95
N THR A 114 0.48 -6.85 15.48
CA THR A 114 1.30 -5.65 15.43
C THR A 114 2.66 -5.88 16.09
N ASP A 115 2.69 -6.62 17.20
CA ASP A 115 3.92 -6.89 17.92
C ASP A 115 4.91 -7.73 17.09
N GLU A 116 4.39 -8.76 16.40
CA GLU A 116 5.16 -9.59 15.46
C GLU A 116 5.65 -8.79 14.24
N LEU A 117 4.81 -7.88 13.71
CA LEU A 117 5.20 -7.00 12.60
C LEU A 117 6.39 -6.13 13.01
N LEU A 118 6.27 -5.48 14.17
CA LEU A 118 7.30 -4.61 14.70
C LEU A 118 8.60 -5.37 15.01
N ASP A 119 8.52 -6.60 15.51
CA ASP A 119 9.70 -7.47 15.70
C ASP A 119 10.34 -7.86 14.37
N THR A 120 9.54 -8.18 13.37
CA THR A 120 10.03 -8.49 12.03
C THR A 120 10.77 -7.31 11.42
N ILE A 121 10.21 -6.10 11.55
CA ILE A 121 10.84 -4.87 11.08
C ILE A 121 12.13 -4.60 11.85
N LYS A 122 12.09 -4.71 13.18
CA LYS A 122 13.28 -4.52 14.04
C LYS A 122 14.39 -5.47 13.63
N HIS A 123 14.09 -6.75 13.46
CA HIS A 123 15.05 -7.76 13.05
C HIS A 123 15.65 -7.47 11.66
N LYS A 124 14.84 -7.01 10.70
CA LYS A 124 15.34 -6.59 9.38
C LYS A 124 16.25 -5.36 9.46
N LEU A 125 15.92 -4.37 10.29
CA LEU A 125 16.76 -3.20 10.50
C LEU A 125 18.07 -3.54 11.23
N ASP A 126 18.04 -4.47 12.19
CA ASP A 126 19.21 -4.92 12.95
C ASP A 126 20.13 -5.80 12.10
N SER A 127 19.58 -6.56 11.14
CA SER A 127 20.34 -7.29 10.11
C SER A 127 20.80 -6.40 8.94
N LEU A 128 20.64 -5.08 9.06
CA LEU A 128 21.04 -4.08 8.07
C LEU A 128 20.37 -4.27 6.69
N LEU A 129 19.16 -4.79 6.70
CA LEU A 129 18.35 -5.05 5.50
C LEU A 129 17.32 -3.94 5.30
N CYS A 130 17.23 -3.42 4.07
CA CYS A 130 16.22 -2.42 3.72
C CYS A 130 14.82 -3.04 3.58
N LEU A 131 13.83 -2.46 4.25
CA LEU A 131 12.45 -2.99 4.30
C LEU A 131 11.75 -3.04 2.93
N PHE A 132 12.15 -2.18 1.99
CA PHE A 132 11.55 -2.06 0.66
C PHE A 132 12.31 -2.83 -0.41
N CYS A 133 13.61 -2.58 -0.56
CA CYS A 133 14.41 -3.18 -1.64
C CYS A 133 15.16 -4.45 -1.23
N GLU A 134 15.09 -4.82 0.05
CA GLU A 134 15.69 -6.04 0.63
C GLU A 134 17.20 -6.17 0.44
N LYS A 135 17.88 -5.07 0.11
CA LYS A 135 19.34 -5.02 0.01
C LYS A 135 19.97 -4.97 1.40
N LEU A 136 21.09 -5.68 1.55
CA LEU A 136 21.94 -5.66 2.73
C LEU A 136 22.94 -4.51 2.65
N PHE A 137 23.16 -3.86 3.79
CA PHE A 137 24.08 -2.74 3.94
C PHE A 137 25.17 -3.07 4.95
N ARG A 138 26.30 -2.37 4.84
CA ARG A 138 27.46 -2.58 5.73
C ARG A 138 27.25 -1.98 7.11
N ASP A 139 26.56 -0.83 7.16
CA ASP A 139 26.36 -0.06 8.39
C ASP A 139 24.94 0.51 8.48
N ARG A 140 24.46 0.69 9.72
CA ARG A 140 23.14 1.26 10.04
C ARG A 140 23.00 2.71 9.54
N THR A 141 24.09 3.47 9.50
CA THR A 141 24.13 4.84 8.96
C THR A 141 23.87 4.85 7.45
N VAL A 142 24.53 3.95 6.71
CA VAL A 142 24.37 3.80 5.26
C VAL A 142 22.96 3.31 4.91
N LEU A 143 22.40 2.38 5.69
CA LEU A 143 21.02 1.94 5.53
C LEU A 143 20.02 3.09 5.73
N LYS A 144 20.15 3.87 6.81
CA LYS A 144 19.28 5.02 7.08
C LYS A 144 19.38 6.07 5.97
N GLU A 145 20.60 6.37 5.52
CA GLU A 145 20.85 7.29 4.41
C GLU A 145 20.20 6.80 3.12
N HIS A 146 20.34 5.50 2.82
CA HIS A 146 19.71 4.86 1.67
C HIS A 146 18.19 4.98 1.71
N MET A 147 17.57 4.64 2.84
CA MET A 147 16.12 4.71 3.01
C MET A 147 15.59 6.13 2.86
N ARG A 148 16.32 7.13 3.39
CA ARG A 148 15.97 8.55 3.26
C ARG A 148 16.07 9.03 1.81
N LYS A 149 17.23 8.81 1.16
CA LYS A 149 17.47 9.29 -0.22
C LYS A 149 16.56 8.64 -1.26
N LYS A 150 16.30 7.34 -1.13
CA LYS A 150 15.44 6.61 -2.08
C LYS A 150 13.97 6.59 -1.71
N SER A 151 13.60 7.26 -0.61
CA SER A 151 12.24 7.25 -0.08
C SER A 151 11.69 5.82 0.08
N HIS A 152 12.54 4.88 0.53
CA HIS A 152 12.13 3.50 0.85
C HIS A 152 11.42 3.48 2.21
N LYS A 153 10.24 4.11 2.20
CA LYS A 153 9.41 4.43 3.36
C LYS A 153 8.34 3.38 3.65
N ARG A 154 8.18 2.39 2.75
CA ARG A 154 7.18 1.32 2.84
C ARG A 154 7.86 -0.04 2.95
N VAL A 155 7.14 -1.04 3.46
CA VAL A 155 7.56 -2.44 3.31
C VAL A 155 7.48 -2.86 1.85
N ASN A 156 8.30 -3.84 1.45
CA ASN A 156 8.29 -4.38 0.10
C ASN A 156 6.89 -4.91 -0.27
N PRO A 157 6.23 -4.32 -1.28
CA PRO A 157 4.89 -4.75 -1.68
C PRO A 157 4.84 -6.19 -2.17
N ASP A 158 5.92 -6.67 -2.78
CA ASP A 158 5.97 -8.01 -3.41
C ASP A 158 6.26 -9.12 -2.39
N ASN A 159 6.64 -8.75 -1.16
CA ASN A 159 6.98 -9.72 -0.13
C ASN A 159 5.73 -10.19 0.62
N LYS A 160 5.22 -11.35 0.22
CA LYS A 160 4.03 -11.99 0.80
C LYS A 160 4.13 -12.32 2.29
N LEU A 161 5.34 -12.29 2.88
CA LEU A 161 5.50 -12.48 4.33
C LEU A 161 4.80 -11.38 5.13
N TYR A 162 4.63 -10.18 4.55
CA TYR A 162 3.94 -9.10 5.23
C TYR A 162 2.41 -9.19 5.13
N ASP A 163 1.88 -9.97 4.18
CA ASP A 163 0.45 -10.02 3.94
C ASP A 163 -0.34 -10.48 5.17
N LYS A 164 0.26 -11.34 6.01
CA LYS A 164 -0.38 -11.81 7.25
C LYS A 164 -0.68 -10.69 8.26
N PHE A 165 -0.02 -9.54 8.17
CA PHE A 165 -0.20 -8.43 9.11
C PHE A 165 -1.32 -7.47 8.72
N TYR A 166 -1.91 -7.62 7.54
CA TYR A 166 -2.97 -6.73 7.05
C TYR A 166 -4.31 -7.45 7.05
N VAL A 167 -5.29 -6.91 7.77
CA VAL A 167 -6.64 -7.48 7.87
C VAL A 167 -7.32 -7.58 6.50
N VAL A 168 -7.03 -6.66 5.58
CA VAL A 168 -7.56 -6.65 4.21
C VAL A 168 -7.29 -7.97 3.48
N ASN A 169 -6.16 -8.63 3.75
CA ASN A 169 -5.79 -9.92 3.13
C ASN A 169 -6.61 -11.11 3.64
N TYR A 170 -7.47 -10.91 4.62
CA TYR A 170 -8.34 -11.96 5.17
C TYR A 170 -9.78 -11.82 4.68
N LEU A 171 -10.15 -10.67 4.09
CA LEU A 171 -11.52 -10.37 3.65
C LEU A 171 -11.96 -11.23 2.47
N GLU A 172 -11.10 -11.43 1.47
CA GLU A 172 -11.46 -12.11 0.24
C GLU A 172 -10.61 -13.35 -0.06
N MET A 173 -11.27 -14.43 -0.48
CA MET A 173 -10.58 -15.68 -0.83
C MET A 173 -9.70 -15.47 -2.06
N GLY A 174 -8.40 -15.57 -1.87
CA GLY A 174 -7.44 -15.58 -2.97
C GLY A 174 -7.13 -14.22 -3.58
N LYS A 175 -7.53 -13.11 -2.93
CA LYS A 175 -7.08 -11.78 -3.29
C LYS A 175 -6.08 -11.24 -2.27
N ASP A 176 -4.92 -10.80 -2.75
CA ASP A 176 -3.95 -10.03 -1.97
C ASP A 176 -4.39 -8.55 -1.92
N TRP A 177 -3.93 -7.77 -0.94
CA TRP A 177 -4.28 -6.35 -0.76
C TRP A 177 -3.97 -5.50 -1.99
N GLN A 178 -2.96 -5.91 -2.76
CA GLN A 178 -2.61 -5.29 -4.04
C GLN A 178 -3.70 -5.48 -5.11
N GLN A 179 -4.43 -6.59 -5.05
CA GLN A 179 -5.54 -6.89 -5.94
C GLN A 179 -6.80 -6.17 -5.46
N VAL A 180 -7.05 -6.15 -4.14
CA VAL A 180 -8.17 -5.39 -3.54
C VAL A 180 -8.02 -3.88 -3.81
N GLN A 181 -6.81 -3.32 -3.76
CA GLN A 181 -6.57 -1.90 -4.11
C GLN A 181 -6.78 -1.56 -5.59
N LYS A 182 -6.71 -2.54 -6.48
CA LYS A 182 -6.91 -2.33 -7.92
C LYS A 182 -8.37 -2.46 -8.34
N GLU A 183 -9.23 -2.95 -7.46
CA GLU A 183 -10.65 -3.03 -7.74
C GLU A 183 -11.28 -1.64 -7.57
N PRO A 184 -12.03 -1.16 -8.59
CA PRO A 184 -12.80 0.06 -8.43
C PRO A 184 -13.80 -0.15 -7.31
N ASP A 185 -13.82 0.76 -6.35
CA ASP A 185 -14.77 0.75 -5.24
C ASP A 185 -16.19 0.61 -5.83
N GLU A 186 -16.97 -0.36 -5.36
CA GLU A 186 -18.33 -0.62 -5.86
C GLU A 186 -19.22 0.64 -5.72
N PHE A 187 -18.84 1.51 -4.77
CA PHE A 187 -19.41 2.84 -4.56
C PHE A 187 -19.09 3.86 -5.68
N GLU A 188 -17.93 3.76 -6.34
CA GLU A 188 -17.56 4.62 -7.47
C GLU A 188 -18.30 4.24 -8.76
N ILE A 189 -18.61 2.96 -8.94
CA ILE A 189 -19.38 2.46 -10.09
C ILE A 189 -20.79 3.08 -10.11
N SER A 190 -21.38 3.27 -8.93
CA SER A 190 -22.71 3.89 -8.78
C SER A 190 -22.74 5.38 -9.15
N ARG A 191 -21.61 6.11 -9.07
CA ARG A 191 -21.49 7.50 -9.53
C ARG A 191 -21.15 7.63 -11.03
N ARG A 192 -20.50 6.62 -11.62
CA ARG A 192 -20.06 6.63 -13.03
C ARG A 192 -21.16 6.35 -14.05
N GLY A 193 -22.40 6.09 -13.62
CA GLY A 193 -23.54 5.88 -14.53
C GLY A 193 -23.93 7.09 -15.40
N ASN A 194 -23.30 8.26 -15.26
CA ASN A 194 -23.67 9.47 -16.01
C ASN A 194 -22.49 10.42 -16.35
N ALA A 195 -21.32 9.90 -16.72
CA ALA A 195 -20.31 10.72 -17.42
C ALA A 195 -19.42 9.85 -18.32
N SER A 196 -19.53 10.09 -19.62
CA SER A 196 -18.68 9.52 -20.66
C SER A 196 -17.31 10.23 -20.68
N GLY A 197 -16.25 9.44 -20.64
CA GLY A 197 -14.93 9.74 -21.22
C GLY A 197 -14.09 10.83 -20.55
N SER A 198 -13.11 10.43 -19.74
CA SER A 198 -11.71 10.88 -19.85
C SER A 198 -10.85 10.23 -18.76
N GLU A 199 -9.56 10.21 -19.06
CA GLU A 199 -8.43 9.71 -18.30
C GLU A 199 -8.27 10.35 -16.91
N ASP A 200 -7.38 9.73 -16.14
CA ASP A 200 -6.47 10.38 -15.19
C ASP A 200 -6.78 10.32 -13.68
N ASN A 201 -5.66 10.41 -12.96
CA ASN A 201 -5.46 10.80 -11.58
C ASN A 201 -5.52 9.69 -10.52
N SER A 202 -4.40 8.99 -10.42
CA SER A 202 -3.80 8.64 -9.12
C SER A 202 -3.78 9.90 -8.26
N ASP A 203 -4.83 10.02 -7.48
CA ASP A 203 -5.13 10.99 -6.45
C ASP A 203 -3.90 11.39 -5.61
N TRP A 204 -3.30 12.52 -5.99
CA TRP A 204 -2.33 13.29 -5.20
C TRP A 204 -3.04 14.38 -4.38
N SER A 205 -4.31 14.19 -4.00
CA SER A 205 -5.06 15.18 -3.20
C SER A 205 -4.52 15.37 -1.78
N ASP A 206 -3.66 14.48 -1.28
CA ASP A 206 -3.10 14.54 0.08
C ASP A 206 -1.91 15.53 0.24
N TRP A 207 -1.63 16.33 -0.80
CA TRP A 207 -0.68 17.47 -0.76
C TRP A 207 -1.35 18.82 -0.95
N GLN A 208 -2.68 18.89 -0.92
CA GLN A 208 -3.32 20.15 -0.61
C GLN A 208 -3.20 20.36 0.90
N ASP A 209 -2.23 21.20 1.28
CA ASP A 209 -2.23 21.90 2.56
C ASP A 209 -3.55 22.70 2.68
N GLU A 210 -4.65 22.02 3.01
CA GLU A 210 -5.89 22.65 3.41
C GLU A 210 -5.72 23.16 4.85
N GLU A 211 -5.14 24.35 4.94
CA GLU A 211 -5.69 25.52 5.66
C GLU A 211 -4.58 26.57 5.84
N SER A 212 -4.10 27.12 4.72
CA SER A 212 -3.47 28.45 4.72
C SER A 212 -4.36 29.43 3.96
N PRO A 213 -5.09 30.33 4.63
CA PRO A 213 -5.99 31.26 3.99
C PRO A 213 -5.19 32.42 3.38
N SER A 214 -4.68 32.25 2.15
CA SER A 214 -4.49 33.32 1.15
C SER A 214 -3.67 32.82 -0.03
N SER A 215 -4.30 32.32 -1.10
CA SER A 215 -3.67 32.17 -2.42
C SER A 215 -3.55 33.54 -3.12
N ALA A 216 -2.98 34.52 -2.42
CA ALA A 216 -2.72 35.84 -2.97
C ALA A 216 -1.41 35.77 -3.75
N VAL A 217 -1.46 36.07 -5.04
CA VAL A 217 -0.29 36.22 -5.90
C VAL A 217 0.39 37.53 -5.50
N VAL A 218 1.70 37.49 -5.23
CA VAL A 218 2.50 38.65 -4.79
C VAL A 218 3.31 39.19 -5.98
N CYS A 219 3.46 40.51 -6.06
CA CYS A 219 4.35 41.15 -7.03
C CYS A 219 5.83 40.84 -6.72
N LEU A 220 6.66 40.65 -7.74
CA LEU A 220 8.10 40.38 -7.56
C LEU A 220 8.92 41.62 -7.16
N PHE A 221 8.36 42.82 -7.35
CA PHE A 221 9.08 44.09 -7.21
C PHE A 221 8.54 44.99 -6.09
N CYS A 222 7.42 44.63 -5.46
CA CYS A 222 6.81 45.40 -4.37
C CYS A 222 5.91 44.53 -3.47
N GLU A 223 5.30 45.14 -2.46
CA GLU A 223 4.44 44.47 -1.47
C GLU A 223 2.97 44.29 -1.93
N GLU A 224 2.63 44.62 -3.18
CA GLU A 224 1.26 44.42 -3.68
C GLU A 224 0.92 42.94 -3.87
N THR A 225 -0.31 42.58 -3.48
CA THR A 225 -0.86 41.23 -3.59
C THR A 225 -2.21 41.28 -4.29
N ALA A 226 -2.49 40.31 -5.16
CA ALA A 226 -3.77 40.19 -5.85
C ALA A 226 -4.24 38.74 -5.90
N GLN A 227 -5.55 38.53 -6.04
CA GLN A 227 -6.14 37.19 -6.09
C GLN A 227 -6.00 36.54 -7.48
N HIS A 228 -5.78 37.33 -8.53
CA HIS A 228 -5.65 36.85 -9.89
C HIS A 228 -4.28 37.23 -10.46
N PHE A 229 -3.64 36.25 -11.12
CA PHE A 229 -2.35 36.42 -11.79
C PHE A 229 -2.34 37.59 -12.79
N ASN A 230 -3.45 37.78 -13.52
CA ASN A 230 -3.59 38.87 -14.50
C ASN A 230 -3.54 40.26 -13.88
N ASP A 231 -3.95 40.41 -12.62
CA ASP A 231 -3.92 41.70 -11.94
C ASP A 231 -2.48 42.05 -11.52
N ILE A 232 -1.70 41.04 -11.08
CA ILE A 232 -0.28 41.22 -10.77
C ILE A 232 0.55 41.50 -12.03
N THR A 233 0.29 40.82 -13.15
CA THR A 233 1.06 41.05 -14.39
C THR A 233 0.79 42.42 -14.98
N ARG A 234 -0.45 42.93 -14.89
CA ARG A 234 -0.77 44.32 -15.25
C ARG A 234 -0.09 45.31 -14.31
N HIS A 235 -0.12 45.07 -12.99
CA HIS A 235 0.59 45.90 -12.04
C HIS A 235 2.11 45.97 -12.34
N MET A 236 2.74 44.83 -12.65
CA MET A 236 4.16 44.77 -13.02
C MET A 236 4.44 45.57 -14.31
N ALA A 237 3.54 45.54 -15.29
CA ALA A 237 3.66 46.35 -16.50
C ALA A 237 3.50 47.86 -16.21
N ASP A 238 2.47 48.24 -15.45
CA ASP A 238 2.09 49.64 -15.25
C ASP A 238 2.99 50.38 -14.24
N GLN A 239 3.34 49.74 -13.12
CA GLN A 239 4.10 50.37 -12.02
C GLN A 239 5.60 50.10 -12.10
N HIS A 240 6.00 48.93 -12.64
CA HIS A 240 7.40 48.51 -12.70
C HIS A 240 7.96 48.49 -14.12
N GLY A 241 7.16 48.83 -15.13
CA GLY A 241 7.58 48.84 -16.54
C GLY A 241 8.00 47.45 -17.03
N PHE A 242 7.50 46.39 -16.40
CA PHE A 242 7.86 45.01 -16.69
C PHE A 242 6.66 44.24 -17.28
N PRO A 243 6.48 44.24 -18.61
CA PRO A 243 5.41 43.50 -19.27
C PRO A 243 5.78 42.01 -19.36
N PHE A 244 5.45 41.24 -18.32
CA PHE A 244 5.79 39.81 -18.24
C PHE A 244 5.30 38.98 -19.44
N SER A 245 4.12 39.29 -19.98
CA SER A 245 3.56 38.60 -21.15
C SER A 245 4.36 38.86 -22.42
N GLU A 246 4.75 40.11 -22.67
CA GLU A 246 5.47 40.50 -23.89
C GLU A 246 6.92 39.99 -23.87
N ASN A 247 7.60 40.09 -22.73
CA ASN A 247 8.95 39.54 -22.55
C ASN A 247 9.00 38.01 -22.73
N CYS A 248 7.94 37.30 -22.31
CA CYS A 248 7.84 35.85 -22.50
C CYS A 248 7.66 35.46 -23.97
N ASP A 249 6.95 36.28 -24.75
CA ASP A 249 6.66 36.02 -26.15
C ASP A 249 7.84 36.40 -27.07
N GLU A 250 8.59 37.46 -26.73
CA GLU A 250 9.82 37.85 -27.44
C GLU A 250 10.94 36.81 -27.30
N GLU A 251 11.12 36.24 -26.11
CA GLU A 251 12.18 35.26 -25.81
C GLU A 251 11.78 33.80 -26.13
N LYS A 252 10.55 33.55 -26.61
CA LYS A 252 10.00 32.20 -26.92
C LYS A 252 10.26 31.16 -25.81
N LEU A 253 10.08 31.57 -24.56
CA LEU A 253 10.36 30.71 -23.41
C LEU A 253 9.29 29.61 -23.30
N ASP A 254 9.73 28.37 -23.13
CA ASP A 254 8.82 27.25 -22.83
C ASP A 254 8.34 27.32 -21.37
N PHE A 255 7.22 26.66 -21.05
CA PHE A 255 6.58 26.70 -19.73
C PHE A 255 7.57 26.49 -18.57
N TYR A 256 8.50 25.54 -18.71
CA TYR A 256 9.51 25.25 -17.69
C TYR A 256 10.56 26.36 -17.52
N GLN A 257 10.86 27.12 -18.57
CA GLN A 257 11.79 28.24 -18.50
C GLN A 257 11.14 29.47 -17.87
N LYS A 258 9.80 29.60 -17.95
CA LYS A 258 9.04 30.67 -17.28
C LYS A 258 8.97 30.50 -15.76
N VAL A 259 9.10 29.28 -15.25
CA VAL A 259 8.95 28.94 -13.82
C VAL A 259 10.30 28.80 -13.10
N ARG A 260 11.41 28.62 -13.82
CA ARG A 260 12.74 28.42 -13.22
C ARG A 260 13.36 29.77 -12.82
N SER A 261 13.37 30.05 -11.51
CA SER A 261 14.27 31.06 -10.94
C SER A 261 15.64 30.41 -10.74
N ASP A 262 16.63 30.80 -11.55
CA ASP A 262 18.03 30.56 -11.20
C ASP A 262 18.43 31.63 -10.17
N ALA A 263 18.37 31.25 -8.89
CA ALA A 263 18.99 31.94 -7.76
C ALA A 263 20.03 31.01 -7.12
#